data_AF-A0A0S6W437-F1
#
_entry.id   AF-A0A0S6W437-F1
#
_cell.length_a   1.000
_cell.length_b   1.000
_cell.length_c   1.000
_cell.angle_alpha   90.00
_cell.angle_beta   90.00
_cell.angle_gamma   90.00
#
_symmetry.space_group_name_H-M   'P 1'
#
loop_
_entity.id
_entity.type
_entity.pdbx_description
1 polymer ?
#
loop_
_entity_poly.entity_id
_entity_poly.type
_entity_poly.pdbx_seq_one_letter_code
_entity_poly.pdbx_strand_id
1 'polypeptide(L)'
;MQQARPEDADALAQFLNEQGRRFQFFPTVAPNSFLANVPGQPALEDFYLLKSAQGDILACGAFWNQAAYKQYLVQGYGGFFKMLAPVSRWQPLVGMPALPKPGERLRFFTLSYWVVKDDDPALFRKFLDGIPAVAATYPFYLVGVHETHPLRPVLQHRPHVSYKSRVYTVGWPHQQPMIRNVNPDLPVYLECGML
;
A
#
# COMPACT_ATOMS: atom_id res chain seq x y z
N MET A 1 5.42 -0.59 -15.67
CA MET A 1 5.24 0.25 -14.47
C MET A 1 6.43 1.17 -14.38
N GLN A 2 6.23 2.44 -14.02
CA GLN A 2 7.28 3.44 -13.96
C GLN A 2 7.09 4.33 -12.73
N GLN A 3 8.17 4.92 -12.22
CA GLN A 3 8.09 5.94 -11.18
C GLN A 3 7.42 7.21 -11.73
N ALA A 4 6.61 7.87 -10.91
CA ALA A 4 5.97 9.12 -11.28
C ALA A 4 7.01 10.24 -11.45
N ARG A 5 6.75 11.14 -12.39
CA ARG A 5 7.60 12.30 -12.69
C ARG A 5 6.81 13.59 -12.46
N PRO A 6 7.45 14.77 -12.37
CA PRO A 6 6.75 16.04 -12.15
C PRO A 6 5.59 16.30 -13.12
N GLU A 7 5.71 15.88 -14.39
CA GLU A 7 4.64 15.99 -15.39
C GLU A 7 3.42 15.11 -15.11
N ASP A 8 3.56 14.09 -14.24
CA ASP A 8 2.48 13.18 -13.88
C ASP A 8 1.65 13.69 -12.70
N ALA A 9 2.08 14.76 -12.00
CA ALA A 9 1.51 15.18 -10.73
C ALA A 9 0.00 15.48 -10.80
N ASP A 10 -0.42 16.27 -11.79
CA ASP A 10 -1.84 16.65 -11.94
C ASP A 10 -2.70 15.44 -12.33
N ALA A 11 -2.24 14.65 -13.30
CA ALA A 11 -2.93 13.44 -13.74
C ALA A 11 -3.04 12.40 -12.61
N LEU A 12 -2.01 12.27 -11.77
CA LEU A 12 -2.01 11.39 -10.61
C LEU A 12 -2.99 11.87 -9.54
N ALA A 13 -2.99 13.17 -9.20
CA ALA A 13 -3.92 13.73 -8.23
C ALA A 13 -5.38 13.54 -8.69
N GLN A 14 -5.65 13.79 -9.97
CA GLN A 14 -6.96 13.55 -10.56
C GLN A 14 -7.35 12.08 -10.47
N PHE A 15 -6.48 11.17 -10.91
CA PHE A 15 -6.73 9.73 -10.88
C PHE A 15 -6.98 9.19 -9.46
N LEU A 16 -6.18 9.62 -8.48
CA LEU A 16 -6.35 9.25 -7.07
C LEU A 16 -7.71 9.69 -6.54
N ASN A 17 -8.14 10.92 -6.81
CA ASN A 17 -9.44 11.41 -6.36
C ASN A 17 -10.62 10.73 -7.10
N GLU A 18 -10.50 10.51 -8.41
CA GLU A 18 -11.55 9.90 -9.24
C GLU A 18 -11.82 8.44 -8.88
N GLN A 19 -10.76 7.65 -8.70
CA GLN A 19 -10.88 6.24 -8.31
C GLN A 19 -11.09 6.10 -6.80
N GLY A 20 -10.37 6.89 -6.00
CA GLY A 20 -10.39 6.83 -4.54
C GLY A 20 -11.73 7.22 -3.91
N ARG A 21 -12.48 8.16 -4.49
CA ARG A 21 -13.81 8.57 -3.98
C ARG A 21 -14.86 7.44 -3.94
N ARG A 22 -14.59 6.32 -4.64
CA ARG A 22 -15.42 5.11 -4.60
C ARG A 22 -15.28 4.34 -3.28
N PHE A 23 -14.32 4.73 -2.44
CA PHE A 23 -14.03 4.08 -1.18
C PHE A 23 -14.25 5.01 0.00
N GLN A 24 -14.87 4.48 1.05
CA GLN A 24 -14.93 5.13 2.33
C GLN A 24 -13.51 5.23 2.92
N PHE A 25 -13.16 6.42 3.43
CA PHE A 25 -11.86 6.75 4.06
C PHE A 25 -10.64 6.78 3.13
N PHE A 26 -10.81 6.78 1.80
CA PHE A 26 -9.69 7.10 0.92
C PHE A 26 -9.23 8.55 1.17
N PRO A 27 -7.92 8.82 1.30
CA PRO A 27 -7.44 10.17 1.55
C PRO A 27 -7.73 11.11 0.36
N THR A 28 -8.26 12.29 0.65
CA THR A 28 -8.40 13.34 -0.37
C THR A 28 -7.02 13.88 -0.75
N VAL A 29 -6.71 13.90 -2.04
CA VAL A 29 -5.47 14.48 -2.56
C VAL A 29 -5.76 15.91 -2.97
N ALA A 30 -5.17 16.88 -2.27
CA ALA A 30 -5.39 18.30 -2.53
C ALA A 30 -4.66 18.74 -3.81
N PRO A 31 -5.11 19.84 -4.46
CA PRO A 31 -4.29 20.54 -5.43
C PRO A 31 -2.92 20.85 -4.81
N ASN A 32 -1.85 20.62 -5.57
CA ASN A 32 -0.47 20.82 -5.11
C ASN A 32 0.00 19.92 -3.97
N SER A 33 -0.70 18.82 -3.65
CA SER A 33 -0.26 17.83 -2.65
C SER A 33 1.16 17.31 -2.88
N PHE A 34 1.65 17.36 -4.11
CA PHE A 34 2.97 16.90 -4.51
C PHE A 34 4.02 18.01 -4.66
N LEU A 35 3.66 19.29 -4.49
CA LEU A 35 4.59 20.42 -4.62
C LEU A 35 5.39 20.69 -3.34
N ALA A 36 4.84 20.31 -2.19
CA ALA A 36 5.51 20.42 -0.91
C ALA A 36 5.75 19.01 -0.37
N ASN A 37 7.00 18.67 -0.05
CA ASN A 37 7.29 17.46 0.71
C ASN A 37 6.76 17.65 2.13
N VAL A 38 5.51 17.22 2.34
CA VAL A 38 4.85 17.29 3.65
C VAL A 38 5.33 16.11 4.49
N PRO A 39 5.92 16.35 5.68
CA PRO A 39 6.31 15.27 6.57
C PRO A 39 5.12 14.37 6.91
N GLY A 40 5.32 13.05 6.80
CA GLY A 40 4.26 12.09 7.06
C GLY A 40 3.27 11.91 5.91
N GLN A 41 3.64 12.29 4.68
CA GLN A 41 2.95 11.90 3.44
C GLN A 41 3.98 11.37 2.42
N PRO A 42 3.57 10.48 1.49
CA PRO A 42 4.44 10.09 0.39
C PRO A 42 4.70 11.26 -0.56
N ALA A 43 5.95 11.41 -0.99
CA ALA A 43 6.34 12.38 -2.01
C ALA A 43 5.96 11.87 -3.42
N LEU A 44 6.03 12.71 -4.44
CA LEU A 44 5.67 12.32 -5.81
C LEU A 44 6.52 11.13 -6.29
N GLU A 45 7.81 11.16 -5.99
CA GLU A 45 8.77 10.12 -6.32
C GLU A 45 8.48 8.77 -5.64
N ASP A 46 7.67 8.74 -4.58
CA ASP A 46 7.25 7.47 -3.99
C ASP A 46 6.20 6.76 -4.85
N PHE A 47 5.52 7.47 -5.77
CA PHE A 47 4.45 6.88 -6.58
C PHE A 47 4.98 6.13 -7.79
N TYR A 48 4.40 4.96 -8.02
CA TYR A 48 4.60 4.16 -9.22
C TYR A 48 3.30 4.00 -9.98
N LEU A 49 3.39 4.09 -11.31
CA LEU A 49 2.27 4.17 -12.22
C LEU A 49 2.31 3.01 -13.23
N LEU A 50 1.17 2.34 -13.40
CA LEU A 50 0.89 1.51 -14.56
C LEU A 50 0.11 2.35 -15.57
N LYS A 51 0.65 2.52 -16.78
CA LYS A 51 0.04 3.34 -17.83
C LYS A 51 -0.45 2.52 -19.03
N SER A 52 -1.46 3.05 -19.74
CA SER A 52 -1.88 2.57 -21.06
C SER A 52 -0.83 2.91 -22.12
N ALA A 53 -0.99 2.39 -23.33
CA ALA A 53 -0.14 2.77 -24.47
C ALA A 53 -0.31 4.26 -24.84
N GLN A 54 -1.46 4.85 -24.50
CA GLN A 54 -1.82 6.24 -24.74
C GLN A 54 -1.32 7.17 -23.60
N GLY A 55 -0.80 6.61 -22.51
CA GLY A 55 -0.24 7.35 -21.38
C GLY A 55 -1.18 7.55 -20.20
N ASP A 56 -2.42 7.07 -20.27
CA ASP A 56 -3.40 7.16 -19.17
C ASP A 56 -2.98 6.29 -17.99
N ILE A 57 -3.20 6.78 -16.76
CA ILE A 57 -2.96 5.99 -15.55
C ILE A 57 -4.05 4.92 -15.42
N LEU A 58 -3.63 3.66 -15.29
CA LEU A 58 -4.49 2.48 -15.14
C LEU A 58 -4.47 1.93 -13.70
N ALA A 59 -3.35 2.10 -13.01
CA ALA A 59 -3.20 1.81 -11.59
C ALA A 59 -2.03 2.63 -11.03
N CYS A 60 -2.10 2.96 -9.75
CA CYS A 60 -0.98 3.57 -9.05
C CYS A 60 -0.91 3.12 -7.59
N GLY A 61 0.21 3.42 -6.96
CA GLY A 61 0.41 3.31 -5.52
C GLY A 61 1.76 3.90 -5.12
N ALA A 62 1.80 4.48 -3.92
CA ALA A 62 3.02 4.96 -3.29
C ALA A 62 3.77 3.80 -2.63
N PHE A 63 5.06 3.68 -2.91
CA PHE A 63 5.96 2.73 -2.28
C PHE A 63 6.65 3.43 -1.11
N TRP A 64 5.86 3.65 -0.06
CA TRP A 64 6.23 4.58 0.97
C TRP A 64 7.20 3.96 1.99
N ASN A 65 8.47 4.37 1.94
CA ASN A 65 9.48 3.95 2.90
C ASN A 65 9.51 4.88 4.11
N GLN A 66 9.05 4.37 5.24
CA GLN A 66 8.94 5.13 6.49
C GLN A 66 10.12 4.90 7.44
N ALA A 67 11.19 4.20 7.00
CA ALA A 67 12.31 3.77 7.85
C ALA A 67 13.08 4.93 8.52
N ALA A 68 12.94 6.16 8.03
CA ALA A 68 13.54 7.34 8.65
C ALA A 68 12.93 7.67 10.03
N TYR A 69 11.66 7.31 10.27
CA TYR A 69 10.94 7.64 11.50
C TYR A 69 10.15 6.47 12.11
N LYS A 70 9.96 5.37 11.39
CA LYS A 70 9.28 4.15 11.85
C LYS A 70 10.08 2.91 11.45
N GLN A 71 10.62 2.20 12.43
CA GLN A 71 11.48 1.03 12.20
C GLN A 71 10.96 -0.19 12.97
N TYR A 72 11.01 -1.35 12.31
CA TYR A 72 10.66 -2.62 12.91
C TYR A 72 11.94 -3.44 13.09
N LEU A 73 12.26 -3.78 14.34
CA LEU A 73 13.37 -4.68 14.66
C LEU A 73 12.82 -6.07 14.92
N VAL A 74 13.35 -7.06 14.21
CA VAL A 74 12.99 -8.46 14.44
C VAL A 74 13.61 -8.89 15.76
N GLN A 75 12.81 -9.19 16.78
CA GLN A 75 13.31 -9.67 18.07
C GLN A 75 13.45 -11.20 18.11
N GLY A 76 12.69 -11.90 17.27
CA GLY A 76 12.67 -13.36 17.20
C GLY A 76 11.46 -13.86 16.44
N TYR A 77 11.45 -15.16 16.15
CA TYR A 77 10.35 -15.83 15.46
C TYR A 77 9.65 -16.82 16.39
N GLY A 78 8.32 -16.78 16.38
CA GLY A 78 7.46 -17.76 17.06
C GLY A 78 6.87 -18.78 16.11
N GLY A 79 6.37 -19.89 16.66
CA GLY A 79 5.62 -20.92 15.93
C GLY A 79 6.35 -21.45 14.69
N PHE A 80 5.61 -21.55 13.58
CA PHE A 80 6.12 -22.04 12.30
C PHE A 80 7.34 -21.25 11.79
N PHE A 81 7.37 -19.93 11.99
CA PHE A 81 8.49 -19.09 11.55
C PHE A 81 9.79 -19.39 12.31
N LYS A 82 9.72 -19.87 13.56
CA LYS A 82 10.92 -20.29 14.32
C LYS A 82 11.65 -21.44 13.63
N MET A 83 10.91 -22.36 13.00
CA MET A 83 11.48 -23.49 12.26
C MET A 83 11.92 -23.10 10.85
N LEU A 84 11.26 -22.13 10.22
CA LEU A 84 11.62 -21.64 8.88
C LEU A 84 12.83 -20.71 8.87
N ALA A 85 13.02 -19.90 9.92
CA ALA A 85 14.09 -18.90 9.97
C ALA A 85 15.49 -19.44 9.63
N PRO A 86 15.94 -20.61 10.13
CA PRO A 86 17.28 -21.15 9.84
C PRO A 86 17.49 -21.50 8.37
N VAL A 87 16.44 -21.96 7.68
CA VAL A 87 16.49 -22.39 6.28
C VAL A 87 16.06 -21.28 5.31
N SER A 88 15.68 -20.11 5.83
CA SER A 88 15.12 -19.03 5.02
C SER A 88 16.08 -18.46 3.97
N ARG A 89 17.39 -18.67 4.13
CA ARG A 89 18.42 -18.33 3.13
C ARG A 89 18.18 -18.96 1.74
N TRP A 90 17.40 -20.03 1.67
CA TRP A 90 17.07 -20.73 0.41
C TRP A 90 15.75 -20.26 -0.21
N GLN A 91 14.95 -19.46 0.50
CA GLN A 91 13.67 -18.93 0.02
C GLN A 91 13.79 -18.12 -1.29
N PRO A 92 14.88 -17.35 -1.54
CA PRO A 92 15.03 -16.63 -2.79
C PRO A 92 15.02 -17.54 -4.03
N LEU A 93 15.41 -18.80 -3.89
CA LEU A 93 15.40 -19.78 -4.99
C LEU A 93 13.98 -20.15 -5.43
N VAL A 94 12.98 -19.92 -4.59
CA VAL A 94 11.55 -20.18 -4.86
C VAL A 94 10.75 -18.88 -4.95
N GLY A 95 11.41 -17.74 -5.15
CA GLY A 95 10.77 -16.43 -5.33
C GLY A 95 10.27 -15.77 -4.05
N MET A 96 10.76 -16.22 -2.88
CA MET A 96 10.41 -15.65 -1.58
C MET A 96 11.62 -14.97 -0.92
N PRO A 97 11.46 -13.81 -0.28
CA PRO A 97 12.56 -13.15 0.43
C PRO A 97 13.03 -14.00 1.62
N ALA A 98 14.33 -13.98 1.92
CA ALA A 98 14.85 -14.58 3.15
C ALA A 98 14.30 -13.83 4.38
N LEU A 99 14.07 -14.56 5.47
CA LEU A 99 13.62 -13.97 6.73
C LEU A 99 14.79 -13.21 7.38
N PRO A 100 14.59 -11.95 7.83
CA PRO A 100 15.63 -11.21 8.56
C PRO A 100 16.10 -11.96 9.80
N LYS A 101 17.32 -11.73 10.25
CA LYS A 101 17.79 -12.34 11.51
C LYS A 101 17.22 -11.57 12.72
N PRO A 102 17.07 -12.23 13.89
CA PRO A 102 16.88 -11.50 15.13
C PRO A 102 17.95 -10.41 15.31
N GLY A 103 17.54 -9.21 15.70
CA GLY A 103 18.37 -8.00 15.77
C GLY A 103 18.40 -7.17 14.48
N GLU A 104 17.99 -7.71 13.32
CA GLU A 104 17.97 -6.97 12.07
C GLU A 104 16.70 -6.14 11.89
N ARG A 105 16.83 -5.04 11.14
CA ARG A 105 15.71 -4.21 10.70
C ARG A 105 14.92 -4.94 9.61
N LEU A 106 13.61 -5.03 9.78
CA LEU A 106 12.71 -5.44 8.71
C LEU A 106 12.67 -4.33 7.65
N ARG A 107 13.14 -4.64 6.45
CA ARG A 107 13.17 -3.71 5.31
C ARG A 107 11.92 -3.91 4.47
N PHE A 108 11.07 -2.91 4.42
CA PHE A 108 9.86 -2.91 3.61
C PHE A 108 9.44 -1.47 3.27
N PHE A 109 8.55 -1.35 2.30
CA PHE A 109 7.75 -0.15 2.09
C PHE A 109 6.28 -0.48 2.34
N THR A 110 5.49 0.53 2.67
CA THR A 110 4.03 0.38 2.69
C THR A 110 3.48 0.71 1.31
N LEU A 111 2.67 -0.17 0.72
CA LEU A 111 1.90 0.14 -0.47
C LEU A 111 0.71 1.00 -0.05
N SER A 112 0.87 2.31 -0.24
CA SER A 112 -0.05 3.36 0.19
C SER A 112 -0.70 4.05 -1.01
N TYR A 113 -1.81 4.76 -0.79
CA TYR A 113 -2.57 5.49 -1.81
C TYR A 113 -2.80 4.68 -3.10
N TRP A 114 -3.05 3.37 -2.97
CA TRP A 114 -3.16 2.51 -4.14
C TRP A 114 -4.59 2.51 -4.66
N VAL A 115 -4.74 2.70 -5.96
CA VAL A 115 -6.02 2.65 -6.67
C VAL A 115 -5.82 2.06 -8.05
N VAL A 116 -6.88 1.42 -8.56
CA VAL A 116 -6.88 0.74 -9.86
C VAL A 116 -8.12 1.18 -10.61
N LYS A 117 -7.96 1.47 -11.89
CA LYS A 117 -9.06 1.90 -12.74
C LYS A 117 -10.20 0.87 -12.69
N ASP A 118 -11.37 1.33 -12.27
CA ASP A 118 -12.60 0.56 -12.18
C ASP A 118 -12.51 -0.73 -11.34
N ASP A 119 -11.53 -0.79 -10.42
CA ASP A 119 -11.26 -1.95 -9.58
C ASP A 119 -10.96 -3.23 -10.39
N ASP A 120 -10.38 -3.09 -11.58
CA ASP A 120 -10.06 -4.22 -12.46
C ASP A 120 -8.98 -5.15 -11.82
N PRO A 121 -9.32 -6.41 -11.48
CA PRO A 121 -8.37 -7.35 -10.88
C PRO A 121 -7.16 -7.64 -11.77
N ALA A 122 -7.31 -7.60 -13.09
CA ALA A 122 -6.23 -7.88 -14.03
C ALA A 122 -5.20 -6.74 -14.04
N LEU A 123 -5.66 -5.49 -14.01
CA LEU A 123 -4.79 -4.32 -13.87
C LEU A 123 -4.06 -4.35 -12.53
N PHE A 124 -4.74 -4.72 -11.44
CA PHE A 124 -4.09 -4.80 -10.14
C PHE A 124 -3.01 -5.88 -10.08
N ARG A 125 -3.29 -7.08 -10.61
CA ARG A 125 -2.29 -8.15 -10.73
C ARG A 125 -1.07 -7.66 -11.51
N LYS A 126 -1.28 -7.05 -12.67
CA LYS A 126 -0.21 -6.50 -13.51
C LYS A 126 0.61 -5.43 -12.78
N PHE A 127 -0.02 -4.60 -11.96
CA PHE A 127 0.67 -3.62 -11.13
C PHE A 127 1.55 -4.31 -10.07
N LEU A 128 0.98 -5.25 -9.30
CA LEU A 128 1.70 -5.98 -8.25
C LEU A 128 2.84 -6.85 -8.81
N ASP A 129 2.68 -7.42 -9.99
CA ASP A 129 3.73 -8.19 -10.68
C ASP A 129 4.89 -7.32 -11.16
N GLY A 130 4.66 -6.01 -11.33
CA GLY A 130 5.71 -5.05 -11.63
C GLY A 130 6.58 -4.68 -10.43
N ILE A 131 6.08 -4.83 -9.19
CA ILE A 131 6.77 -4.39 -7.96
C ILE A 131 8.20 -4.92 -7.87
N PRO A 132 8.48 -6.23 -8.04
CA PRO A 132 9.83 -6.76 -7.87
C PRO A 132 10.87 -6.11 -8.79
N ALA A 133 10.46 -5.64 -9.98
CA ALA A 133 11.36 -5.04 -10.95
C ALA A 133 11.83 -3.63 -10.55
N VAL A 134 11.02 -2.87 -9.81
CA VAL A 134 11.35 -1.48 -9.44
C VAL A 134 11.71 -1.33 -7.96
N ALA A 135 11.29 -2.28 -7.12
CA ALA A 135 11.47 -2.25 -5.67
C ALA A 135 12.37 -3.40 -5.19
N ALA A 136 13.32 -3.85 -6.02
CA ALA A 136 14.21 -4.98 -5.74
C ALA A 136 15.02 -4.81 -4.43
N THR A 137 15.19 -3.59 -3.94
CA THR A 137 15.87 -3.26 -2.69
C THR A 137 15.00 -3.54 -1.44
N TYR A 138 13.71 -3.79 -1.59
CA TYR A 138 12.79 -4.09 -0.50
C TYR A 138 12.34 -5.56 -0.59
N PRO A 139 12.78 -6.42 0.34
CA PRO A 139 12.37 -7.83 0.34
C PRO A 139 10.88 -8.02 0.63
N PHE A 140 10.24 -7.07 1.32
CA PHE A 140 8.83 -7.14 1.68
C PHE A 140 8.13 -5.82 1.35
N TYR A 141 6.81 -5.88 1.22
CA TYR A 141 5.95 -4.71 1.31
C TYR A 141 4.74 -5.02 2.20
N LEU A 142 4.22 -3.99 2.85
CA LEU A 142 3.03 -4.08 3.68
C LEU A 142 1.86 -3.44 2.92
N VAL A 143 0.69 -4.06 2.97
CA VAL A 143 -0.53 -3.51 2.39
C VAL A 143 -1.70 -3.75 3.34
N GLY A 144 -2.45 -2.69 3.60
CA GLY A 144 -3.72 -2.76 4.32
C GLY A 144 -4.86 -3.01 3.34
N VAL A 145 -5.77 -3.91 3.67
CA VAL A 145 -6.97 -4.14 2.87
C VAL A 145 -8.13 -4.50 3.77
N HIS A 146 -9.26 -3.81 3.61
CA HIS A 146 -10.48 -4.12 4.34
C HIS A 146 -11.13 -5.39 3.78
N GLU A 147 -11.90 -6.10 4.61
CA GLU A 147 -12.51 -7.36 4.22
C GLU A 147 -13.53 -7.24 3.08
N THR A 148 -14.13 -6.05 2.91
CA THR A 148 -15.10 -5.71 1.86
C THR A 148 -14.48 -5.13 0.59
N HIS A 149 -13.16 -4.92 0.56
CA HIS A 149 -12.52 -4.30 -0.60
C HIS A 149 -12.60 -5.24 -1.83
N PRO A 150 -13.07 -4.79 -3.01
CA PRO A 150 -13.28 -5.63 -4.20
C PRO A 150 -11.99 -6.32 -4.67
N LEU A 151 -10.85 -5.63 -4.55
CA LEU A 151 -9.53 -6.15 -4.91
C LEU A 151 -8.84 -7.02 -3.84
N ARG A 152 -9.47 -7.26 -2.68
CA ARG A 152 -8.91 -8.13 -1.63
C ARG A 152 -8.52 -9.52 -2.13
N PRO A 153 -9.31 -10.23 -2.97
CA PRO A 153 -8.93 -11.54 -3.45
C PRO A 153 -7.60 -11.53 -4.21
N VAL A 154 -7.30 -10.46 -4.97
CA VAL A 154 -6.03 -10.36 -5.70
C VAL A 154 -4.83 -10.42 -4.75
N LEU A 155 -4.91 -9.72 -3.61
CA LEU A 155 -3.85 -9.74 -2.59
C LEU A 155 -3.75 -11.12 -1.91
N GLN A 156 -4.89 -11.74 -1.60
CA GLN A 156 -4.93 -13.03 -0.90
C GLN A 156 -4.34 -14.19 -1.71
N HIS A 157 -4.39 -14.12 -3.05
CA HIS A 157 -3.80 -15.12 -3.92
C HIS A 157 -2.27 -15.00 -4.05
N ARG A 158 -1.65 -13.96 -3.49
CA ARG A 158 -0.19 -13.82 -3.46
C ARG A 158 0.40 -14.44 -2.20
N PRO A 159 1.65 -14.91 -2.22
CA PRO A 159 2.36 -15.30 -1.01
C PRO A 159 2.40 -14.13 -0.02
N HIS A 160 1.85 -14.32 1.18
CA HIS A 160 1.76 -13.27 2.18
C HIS A 160 1.71 -13.85 3.60
N VAL A 161 1.95 -12.98 4.58
CA VAL A 161 1.68 -13.24 5.99
C VAL A 161 0.52 -12.34 6.41
N SER A 162 -0.60 -12.91 6.83
CA SER A 162 -1.76 -12.13 7.24
C SER A 162 -1.62 -11.63 8.68
N TYR A 163 -1.83 -10.34 8.89
CA TYR A 163 -2.06 -9.74 10.20
C TYR A 163 -3.47 -9.18 10.23
N LYS A 164 -4.29 -9.62 11.20
CA LYS A 164 -5.69 -9.18 11.34
C LYS A 164 -5.79 -8.17 12.47
N SER A 165 -6.39 -7.02 12.18
CA SER A 165 -6.69 -5.98 13.16
C SER A 165 -8.16 -5.57 13.07
N ARG A 166 -8.65 -4.92 14.12
CA ARG A 166 -9.95 -4.23 14.13
C ARG A 166 -9.68 -2.74 14.22
N VAL A 167 -10.23 -1.97 13.30
CA VAL A 167 -10.09 -0.51 13.25
C VAL A 167 -11.42 0.10 13.66
N TYR A 168 -11.37 1.13 14.49
CA TYR A 168 -12.55 1.81 15.02
C TYR A 168 -12.51 3.28 14.62
N THR A 169 -13.65 3.81 14.18
CA THR A 169 -13.86 5.26 14.10
C THR A 169 -14.24 5.76 15.48
N VAL A 170 -13.47 6.70 16.01
CA VAL A 170 -13.73 7.34 17.31
C VAL A 170 -14.09 8.80 17.05
N GLY A 171 -15.15 9.29 17.68
CA GLY A 171 -15.52 10.70 17.60
C GLY A 171 -16.12 11.22 18.89
N TRP A 172 -16.02 12.52 19.05
CA TRP A 172 -16.54 13.26 20.19
C TRP A 172 -17.99 13.67 19.91
N PRO A 173 -18.79 14.06 20.92
CA PRO A 173 -20.21 14.38 20.74
C PRO A 173 -20.51 15.35 19.58
N HIS A 174 -19.67 16.37 19.38
CA HIS A 174 -19.82 17.35 18.30
C HIS A 174 -19.50 16.80 16.89
N GLN A 175 -18.82 15.65 16.79
CA GLN A 175 -18.47 14.98 15.52
C GLN A 175 -19.44 13.84 15.17
N GLN A 176 -20.41 13.54 16.02
CA GLN A 176 -21.41 12.50 15.73
C GLN A 176 -22.12 12.68 14.39
N PRO A 177 -22.46 13.91 13.92
CA PRO A 177 -23.04 14.08 12.60
C PRO A 177 -22.12 13.57 11.47
N MET A 178 -20.81 13.79 11.55
CA MET A 178 -19.85 13.29 10.56
C MET A 178 -19.73 11.76 10.60
N ILE A 179 -19.69 11.16 11.80
CA ILE A 179 -19.61 9.70 11.94
C ILE A 179 -20.87 9.03 11.38
N ARG A 180 -22.05 9.65 11.55
CA ARG A 180 -23.31 9.15 10.99
C ARG A 180 -23.37 9.26 9.46
N ASN A 181 -22.54 10.10 8.85
CA ASN A 181 -22.45 10.26 7.40
C ASN A 181 -21.51 9.24 6.74
N VAL A 182 -20.93 8.30 7.50
CA VAL A 182 -20.22 7.16 6.91
C VAL A 182 -21.21 6.36 6.07
N ASN A 183 -20.89 6.19 4.79
CA ASN A 183 -21.73 5.45 3.87
C ASN A 183 -21.40 3.96 3.96
N PRO A 184 -22.30 3.11 4.52
CA PRO A 184 -22.04 1.69 4.68
C PRO A 184 -21.99 0.93 3.33
N ASP A 185 -22.52 1.53 2.26
CA ASP A 185 -22.56 0.90 0.93
C ASP A 185 -21.24 1.05 0.17
N LEU A 186 -20.36 1.96 0.60
CA LEU A 186 -19.04 2.11 0.00
C LEU A 186 -18.05 1.10 0.61
N PRO A 187 -17.24 0.41 -0.20
CA PRO A 187 -16.13 -0.39 0.31
C PRO A 187 -15.16 0.50 1.09
N VAL A 188 -14.55 -0.05 2.13
CA VAL A 188 -13.60 0.69 2.97
C VAL A 188 -12.19 0.57 2.40
N TYR A 189 -11.51 1.71 2.27
CA TYR A 189 -10.08 1.78 2.04
C TYR A 189 -9.35 1.95 3.38
N LEU A 190 -8.24 1.23 3.55
CA LEU A 190 -7.43 1.28 4.76
C LEU A 190 -6.02 1.75 4.41
N GLU A 191 -5.70 2.99 4.77
CA GLU A 191 -4.35 3.53 4.54
C GLU A 191 -3.37 3.04 5.62
N CYS A 192 -2.73 1.90 5.37
CA CYS A 192 -1.83 1.26 6.33
C CYS A 192 -0.59 2.10 6.66
N GLY A 193 -0.15 2.99 5.76
CA GLY A 193 1.03 3.83 6.01
C GLY A 193 0.83 4.83 7.14
N MET A 194 -0.43 5.15 7.44
CA MET A 194 -0.85 6.13 8.44
C MET A 194 -1.18 5.52 9.81
N LEU A 195 -1.05 4.19 9.99
CA LEU A 195 -1.27 3.45 11.23
C LEU A 195 0.05 3.07 11.90
#